data_AF-A0A7J5DPK5-F1
#
_entry.id   AF-A0A7J5DPK5-F1
#
_cell.length_a   1.000
_cell.length_b   1.000
_cell.length_c   1.000
_cell.angle_alpha   90.00
_cell.angle_beta   90.00
_cell.angle_gamma   90.00
#
_symmetry.space_group_name_H-M   'P 1'
#
loop_
_entity.id
_entity.type
_entity.pdbx_description
1 polymer ?
#
loop_
_entity_poly.entity_id
_entity_poly.type
_entity_poly.pdbx_seq_one_letter_code
_entity_poly.pdbx_strand_id
1 'polypeptide(L)'
;MRIRHALAVTAAAAGTLAVVATAPAQAAEYSSALKIKGVQYDAPGRDSNSCSSGNSKAEYLVIKNYSSSTTVNLKGYVVKDATGNKFTFPANHYLEPGDYIKLRGGHGTASDAGNVVYRQNCNFIWNNDKDTIYLYKSSGARADVHSYTKSADDRDGNGYISYHG
;
A
#
# COMPACT_ATOMS: atom_id res chain seq x y z
N MET A 1 -42.07 65.22 -16.87
CA MET A 1 -43.23 64.37 -16.49
C MET A 1 -42.69 63.07 -15.91
N ARG A 2 -43.11 62.75 -14.67
CA ARG A 2 -42.99 61.47 -13.95
C ARG A 2 -41.62 61.02 -13.38
N ILE A 3 -41.53 61.33 -12.10
CA ILE A 3 -40.80 60.74 -10.96
C ILE A 3 -40.97 59.20 -10.91
N ARG A 4 -39.94 58.44 -10.46
CA ARG A 4 -39.98 57.55 -9.26
C ARG A 4 -38.72 56.68 -9.06
N HIS A 5 -38.26 56.77 -7.82
CA HIS A 5 -37.28 56.05 -7.00
C HIS A 5 -37.07 54.55 -7.23
N ALA A 6 -35.84 54.07 -6.95
CA ALA A 6 -35.61 52.96 -6.02
C ALA A 6 -34.14 52.94 -5.53
N LEU A 7 -33.97 53.00 -4.21
CA LEU A 7 -32.77 52.58 -3.47
C LEU A 7 -32.70 51.04 -3.45
N ALA A 8 -31.50 50.46 -3.48
CA ALA A 8 -31.24 49.16 -2.87
C ALA A 8 -29.75 49.02 -2.52
N VAL A 9 -29.51 48.48 -1.33
CA VAL A 9 -28.31 48.49 -0.50
C VAL A 9 -27.67 47.10 -0.48
N THR A 10 -26.33 47.03 -0.39
CA THR A 10 -25.48 45.89 0.07
C THR A 10 -25.48 44.59 -0.78
N ALA A 11 -24.45 43.75 -0.81
CA ALA A 11 -23.34 43.53 0.11
C ALA A 11 -22.08 43.06 -0.65
N ALA A 12 -20.90 43.54 -0.25
CA ALA A 12 -19.63 42.93 -0.62
C ALA A 12 -19.43 41.67 0.23
N ALA A 13 -19.63 40.49 -0.35
CA ALA A 13 -19.24 39.23 0.28
C ALA A 13 -17.76 38.97 0.01
N ALA A 14 -16.91 39.29 1.00
CA ALA A 14 -15.52 38.82 1.02
C ALA A 14 -15.52 37.32 1.30
N GLY A 15 -15.58 36.50 0.24
CA GLY A 15 -15.40 35.06 0.34
C GLY A 15 -13.92 34.73 0.53
N THR A 16 -13.53 34.33 1.74
CA THR A 16 -12.22 33.71 1.96
C THR A 16 -12.19 32.38 1.21
N LEU A 17 -11.50 32.34 0.07
CA LEU A 17 -11.14 31.10 -0.59
C LEU A 17 -10.18 30.34 0.33
N ALA A 18 -10.69 29.34 1.04
CA ALA A 18 -9.85 28.34 1.68
C ALA A 18 -9.13 27.56 0.57
N VAL A 19 -7.88 27.91 0.30
CA VAL A 19 -7.01 27.14 -0.60
C VAL A 19 -6.73 25.82 0.10
N VAL A 20 -7.48 24.78 -0.27
CA VAL A 20 -7.14 23.40 0.11
C VAL A 20 -5.89 23.04 -0.67
N ALA A 21 -4.72 23.21 -0.07
CA ALA A 21 -3.48 22.74 -0.63
C ALA A 21 -3.54 21.20 -0.70
N THR A 22 -3.77 20.66 -1.90
CA THR A 22 -3.58 19.23 -2.14
C THR A 22 -2.08 18.97 -2.06
N ALA A 23 -1.61 18.47 -0.91
CA ALA A 23 -0.23 18.02 -0.80
C ALA A 23 0.05 17.01 -1.92
N PRO A 24 1.20 17.12 -2.62
CA PRO A 24 1.53 16.18 -3.68
C PRO A 24 1.55 14.76 -3.10
N ALA A 25 1.02 13.79 -3.83
CA ALA A 25 0.87 12.42 -3.35
C ALA A 25 2.22 11.77 -2.97
N GLN A 26 3.34 12.26 -3.53
CA GLN A 26 4.70 11.92 -3.09
C GLN A 26 5.03 12.35 -1.65
N ALA A 27 4.46 13.45 -1.13
CA ALA A 27 4.74 13.88 0.25
C ALA A 27 4.10 12.94 1.29
N ALA A 28 3.02 12.22 0.94
CA ALA A 28 2.38 11.26 1.83
C ALA A 28 3.27 10.02 2.08
N GLU A 29 4.00 9.54 1.06
CA GLU A 29 4.98 8.45 1.15
C GLU A 29 6.09 8.73 2.17
N TYR A 30 6.56 9.96 2.28
CA TYR A 30 7.64 10.31 3.21
C TYR A 30 7.19 10.43 4.68
N SER A 31 5.89 10.52 4.93
CA SER A 31 5.32 10.69 6.29
C SER A 31 4.96 9.37 6.99
N SER A 32 4.94 8.25 6.26
CA SER A 32 4.57 6.96 6.83
C SER A 32 5.77 6.26 7.46
N ALA A 33 5.59 5.79 8.71
CA ALA A 33 6.53 4.88 9.35
C ALA A 33 6.54 3.50 8.66
N LEU A 34 5.39 3.03 8.17
CA LEU A 34 5.29 1.78 7.42
C LEU A 34 5.55 2.02 5.94
N LYS A 35 6.47 1.23 5.39
CA LYS A 35 6.82 1.24 3.98
C LYS A 35 7.04 -0.18 3.47
N ILE A 36 6.97 -0.34 2.15
CA ILE A 36 7.23 -1.60 1.47
C ILE A 36 8.75 -1.78 1.40
N LYS A 37 9.29 -2.75 2.14
CA LYS A 37 10.72 -3.07 2.10
C LYS A 37 11.10 -3.69 0.77
N GLY A 38 10.29 -4.61 0.28
CA GLY A 38 10.54 -5.33 -0.96
C GLY A 38 9.46 -6.35 -1.28
N VAL A 39 9.54 -6.96 -2.46
CA VAL A 39 8.56 -7.91 -2.99
C VAL A 39 9.27 -9.05 -3.69
N GLN A 40 8.89 -10.30 -3.38
CA GLN A 40 9.10 -11.45 -4.25
C GLN A 40 7.89 -11.54 -5.18
N TYR A 41 8.01 -10.96 -6.36
CA TYR A 41 6.92 -10.81 -7.32
C TYR A 41 6.88 -11.93 -8.37
N ASP A 42 7.99 -12.64 -8.54
CA ASP A 42 8.09 -13.84 -9.37
C ASP A 42 8.49 -14.98 -8.44
N ALA A 43 7.59 -15.93 -8.22
CA ALA A 43 7.86 -17.04 -7.31
C ALA A 43 8.93 -17.95 -7.92
N PRO A 44 9.95 -18.38 -7.17
CA PRO A 44 10.95 -19.31 -7.68
C PRO A 44 10.29 -20.59 -8.25
N GLY A 45 10.71 -20.98 -9.45
CA GLY A 45 10.18 -22.12 -10.19
C GLY A 45 9.09 -21.74 -11.18
N ARG A 46 8.43 -22.76 -11.75
CA ARG A 46 7.31 -22.54 -12.67
C ARG A 46 6.03 -22.28 -11.88
N ASP A 47 5.32 -21.22 -12.23
CA ASP A 47 4.07 -20.85 -11.59
C ASP A 47 3.01 -21.95 -11.66
N SER A 48 2.48 -22.25 -10.48
CA SER A 48 1.38 -23.17 -10.25
C SER A 48 0.49 -22.65 -9.12
N ASN A 49 -0.78 -22.39 -9.46
CA ASN A 49 -1.81 -21.96 -8.52
C ASN A 49 -2.40 -23.10 -7.67
N SER A 50 -1.83 -24.31 -7.77
CA SER A 50 -2.26 -25.44 -6.95
C SER A 50 -2.09 -25.12 -5.46
N CYS A 51 -3.15 -25.22 -4.68
CA CYS A 51 -3.06 -25.01 -3.23
C CYS A 51 -2.21 -26.06 -2.51
N SER A 52 -2.13 -27.27 -3.05
CA SER A 52 -1.40 -28.39 -2.42
C SER A 52 0.05 -28.45 -2.87
N SER A 53 0.32 -28.23 -4.16
CA SER A 53 1.64 -28.42 -4.78
C SER A 53 2.25 -27.17 -5.39
N GLY A 54 1.52 -26.05 -5.40
CA GLY A 54 1.94 -24.81 -6.03
C GLY A 54 2.95 -23.99 -5.22
N ASN A 55 3.48 -22.98 -5.89
CA ASN A 55 4.54 -22.09 -5.41
C ASN A 55 4.05 -20.67 -5.11
N SER A 56 2.75 -20.36 -5.18
CA SER A 56 2.23 -19.00 -4.85
C SER A 56 2.53 -18.54 -3.43
N LYS A 57 2.75 -19.45 -2.48
CA LYS A 57 3.26 -19.12 -1.14
C LYS A 57 4.68 -18.53 -1.14
N ALA A 58 5.44 -18.73 -2.21
CA ALA A 58 6.77 -18.18 -2.39
C ALA A 58 6.74 -16.75 -2.94
N GLU A 59 5.60 -16.26 -3.46
CA GLU A 59 5.39 -14.81 -3.59
C GLU A 59 5.09 -14.20 -2.23
N TYR A 60 5.68 -13.04 -1.98
CA TYR A 60 5.41 -12.28 -0.77
C TYR A 60 5.78 -10.81 -0.89
N LEU A 61 5.08 -9.99 -0.13
CA LEU A 61 5.41 -8.59 0.12
C LEU A 61 5.98 -8.45 1.53
N VAL A 62 7.09 -7.73 1.67
CA VAL A 62 7.67 -7.37 2.96
C VAL A 62 7.32 -5.93 3.27
N ILE A 63 6.61 -5.70 4.37
CA ILE A 63 6.29 -4.37 4.87
C ILE A 63 7.04 -4.18 6.18
N LYS A 64 7.78 -3.09 6.31
CA LYS A 64 8.62 -2.80 7.48
C LYS A 64 8.22 -1.49 8.14
N ASN A 65 8.28 -1.48 9.46
CA ASN A 65 8.19 -0.27 10.27
C ASN A 65 9.57 0.38 10.36
N TYR A 66 9.74 1.52 9.69
CA TYR A 66 10.95 2.32 9.68
C TYR A 66 10.97 3.40 10.77
N SER A 67 9.92 3.51 11.60
CA SER A 67 10.01 4.38 12.78
C SER A 67 11.07 3.85 13.73
N SER A 68 11.79 4.76 14.37
CA SER A 68 12.76 4.44 15.42
C SER A 68 12.13 4.31 16.82
N SER A 69 10.87 4.69 16.98
CA SER A 69 10.24 4.80 18.32
C SER A 69 8.76 4.45 18.37
N THR A 70 8.09 4.30 17.22
CA THR A 70 6.64 4.12 17.15
C THR A 70 6.31 2.69 16.76
N THR A 71 5.60 1.98 17.62
CA THR A 71 4.93 0.71 17.27
C THR A 71 3.73 1.00 16.37
N VAL A 72 3.52 0.21 15.31
CA VAL A 72 2.38 0.38 14.40
C VAL A 72 1.48 -0.85 14.39
N ASN A 73 0.19 -0.63 14.60
CA ASN A 73 -0.83 -1.67 14.42
C ASN A 73 -1.29 -1.71 12.95
N LEU A 74 -1.20 -2.89 12.33
CA LEU A 74 -1.58 -3.10 10.93
C LEU A 74 -3.08 -3.27 10.69
N LYS A 75 -3.92 -3.39 11.73
CA LYS A 75 -5.35 -3.61 11.53
C LYS A 75 -5.98 -2.57 10.59
N GLY A 76 -6.61 -3.05 9.53
CA GLY A 76 -7.28 -2.22 8.53
C GLY A 76 -6.35 -1.59 7.48
N TYR A 77 -5.03 -1.76 7.58
CA TYR A 77 -4.13 -1.43 6.46
C TYR A 77 -4.51 -2.25 5.24
N VAL A 78 -4.23 -1.70 4.06
CA VAL A 78 -4.59 -2.32 2.79
C VAL A 78 -3.39 -2.37 1.86
N VAL A 79 -3.16 -3.56 1.31
CA VAL A 79 -2.27 -3.77 0.17
C VAL A 79 -3.13 -3.96 -1.07
N LYS A 80 -2.79 -3.27 -2.16
CA LYS A 80 -3.52 -3.34 -3.43
C LYS A 80 -2.54 -3.34 -4.61
N ASP A 81 -2.86 -4.06 -5.68
CA ASP A 81 -2.16 -3.92 -6.97
C ASP A 81 -2.88 -2.92 -7.91
N ALA A 82 -2.34 -2.73 -9.12
CA ALA A 82 -2.99 -1.91 -10.14
C ALA A 82 -4.27 -2.57 -10.70
N THR A 83 -4.31 -3.89 -10.73
CA THR A 83 -5.37 -4.71 -11.35
C THR A 83 -6.64 -4.86 -10.48
N GLY A 84 -6.58 -4.48 -9.21
CA GLY A 84 -7.71 -4.52 -8.27
C GLY A 84 -7.65 -5.63 -7.22
N ASN A 85 -6.61 -6.48 -7.22
CA ASN A 85 -6.34 -7.38 -6.11
C ASN A 85 -6.13 -6.57 -4.83
N LYS A 86 -6.73 -7.03 -3.74
CA LYS A 86 -6.70 -6.35 -2.45
C LYS A 86 -6.51 -7.35 -1.32
N PHE A 87 -5.71 -6.96 -0.33
CA PHE A 87 -5.62 -7.61 0.96
C PHE A 87 -5.78 -6.56 2.06
N THR A 88 -6.67 -6.81 3.02
CA THR A 88 -6.86 -5.97 4.19
C THR A 88 -6.43 -6.75 5.41
N PHE A 89 -5.55 -6.18 6.24
CA PHE A 89 -5.12 -6.79 7.48
C PHE A 89 -6.32 -6.90 8.44
N PRO A 90 -6.78 -8.12 8.77
CA PRO A 90 -8.10 -8.32 9.38
C PRO A 90 -8.10 -8.12 10.91
N ALA A 91 -6.95 -8.37 11.54
CA ALA A 91 -6.79 -8.36 12.99
C ALA A 91 -5.68 -7.40 13.41
N ASN A 92 -5.59 -7.17 14.73
CA ASN A 92 -4.46 -6.46 15.30
C ASN A 92 -3.17 -7.27 15.06
N HIS A 93 -2.14 -6.58 14.63
CA HIS A 93 -0.78 -7.11 14.46
C HIS A 93 0.14 -5.92 14.64
N TYR A 94 1.06 -6.01 15.60
CA TYR A 94 1.89 -4.87 16.00
C TYR A 94 3.30 -5.06 15.49
N LEU A 95 3.81 -4.06 14.77
CA LEU A 95 5.21 -4.01 14.36
C LEU A 95 5.94 -2.99 15.22
N GLU A 96 6.90 -3.45 16.02
CA GLU A 96 7.81 -2.58 16.77
C GLU A 96 8.74 -1.79 15.83
N PRO A 97 9.44 -0.77 16.32
CA PRO A 97 10.50 -0.11 15.57
C PRO A 97 11.48 -1.09 14.92
N GLY A 98 11.59 -1.06 13.60
CA GLY A 98 12.47 -1.94 12.82
C GLY A 98 11.89 -3.29 12.43
N ASP A 99 10.75 -3.70 13.00
CA ASP A 99 10.08 -4.95 12.66
C ASP A 99 9.43 -4.93 11.27
N TYR A 100 9.15 -6.11 10.75
CA TYR A 100 8.53 -6.30 9.44
C TYR A 100 7.54 -7.44 9.46
N ILE A 101 6.60 -7.44 8.51
CA ILE A 101 5.69 -8.55 8.24
C ILE A 101 5.84 -9.03 6.79
N LYS A 102 5.63 -10.33 6.56
CA LYS A 102 5.46 -10.91 5.23
C LYS A 102 3.98 -11.18 4.94
N LEU A 103 3.42 -10.53 3.92
CA LEU A 103 2.16 -10.93 3.31
C LEU A 103 2.46 -11.94 2.20
N ARG A 104 2.09 -13.21 2.41
CA ARG A 104 2.33 -14.31 1.48
C ARG A 104 1.08 -14.66 0.68
N GLY A 105 1.29 -15.17 -0.52
CA GLY A 105 0.25 -15.94 -1.22
C GLY A 105 -0.06 -17.27 -0.53
N GLY A 106 -1.05 -17.99 -1.06
CA GLY A 106 -1.48 -19.30 -0.56
C GLY A 106 -2.34 -19.24 0.71
N HIS A 107 -2.57 -20.42 1.28
CA HIS A 107 -3.23 -20.62 2.56
C HIS A 107 -2.19 -20.82 3.68
N GLY A 108 -2.51 -20.35 4.87
CA GLY A 108 -1.68 -20.54 6.05
C GLY A 108 -2.24 -19.83 7.27
N THR A 109 -1.67 -20.09 8.43
CA THR A 109 -2.10 -19.44 9.67
C THR A 109 -1.31 -18.14 9.87
N ALA A 110 -2.02 -17.03 10.02
CA ALA A 110 -1.38 -15.76 10.39
C ALA A 110 -0.71 -15.89 11.77
N SER A 111 0.46 -15.30 11.93
CA SER A 111 1.22 -15.34 13.18
C SER A 111 1.83 -13.98 13.45
N ASP A 112 1.50 -13.44 14.63
CA ASP A 112 2.07 -12.20 15.14
C ASP A 112 3.57 -12.38 15.43
N ALA A 113 3.91 -13.38 16.26
CA ALA A 113 5.30 -13.72 16.57
C ALA A 113 6.14 -14.11 15.35
N GLY A 114 5.54 -14.77 14.35
CA GLY A 114 6.20 -15.14 13.10
C GLY A 114 6.21 -14.03 12.05
N ASN A 115 5.54 -12.91 12.32
CA ASN A 115 5.44 -11.77 11.42
C ASN A 115 5.04 -12.19 10.00
N VAL A 116 3.99 -12.99 9.91
CA VAL A 116 3.49 -13.51 8.64
C VAL A 116 1.97 -13.53 8.59
N VAL A 117 1.44 -13.15 7.44
CA VAL A 117 0.03 -13.29 7.12
C VAL A 117 -0.11 -13.89 5.72
N TYR A 118 -1.24 -14.55 5.48
CA TYR A 118 -1.54 -15.22 4.22
C TYR A 118 -2.80 -14.61 3.62
N ARG A 119 -2.81 -14.42 2.31
CA ARG A 119 -3.98 -13.92 1.58
C ARG A 119 -5.18 -14.89 1.62
N GLN A 120 -4.94 -16.15 1.97
CA GLN A 120 -5.93 -17.24 1.86
C GLN A 120 -6.42 -17.42 0.42
N ASN A 121 -5.49 -17.36 -0.53
CA ASN A 121 -5.76 -17.56 -1.94
C ASN A 121 -4.49 -18.07 -2.62
N CYS A 122 -4.60 -19.15 -3.39
CA CYS A 122 -3.46 -19.80 -4.04
C CYS A 122 -3.13 -19.22 -5.42
N ASN A 123 -3.90 -18.25 -5.91
CA ASN A 123 -3.55 -17.49 -7.10
C ASN A 123 -2.42 -16.49 -6.80
N PHE A 124 -1.51 -16.33 -7.75
CA PHE A 124 -0.50 -15.27 -7.72
C PHE A 124 -1.15 -13.88 -7.63
N ILE A 125 -0.50 -12.99 -6.89
CA ILE A 125 -0.99 -11.63 -6.66
C ILE A 125 -0.26 -10.66 -7.57
N TRP A 126 1.05 -10.85 -7.75
CA TRP A 126 1.90 -9.96 -8.49
C TRP A 126 2.08 -10.48 -9.91
N ASN A 127 2.18 -9.56 -10.87
CA ASN A 127 2.42 -9.93 -12.25
C ASN A 127 3.93 -10.00 -12.54
N ASN A 128 4.41 -11.13 -13.05
CA ASN A 128 5.85 -11.39 -13.26
C ASN A 128 6.52 -10.45 -14.29
N ASP A 129 5.77 -9.67 -15.07
CA ASP A 129 6.36 -8.72 -16.02
C ASP A 129 6.47 -7.30 -15.45
N LYS A 130 5.40 -6.83 -14.78
CA LYS A 130 5.28 -5.48 -14.21
C LYS A 130 4.05 -5.37 -13.32
N ASP A 131 4.13 -4.54 -12.29
CA ASP A 131 2.97 -4.21 -11.46
C ASP A 131 3.18 -2.88 -10.72
N THR A 132 2.13 -2.41 -10.04
CA THR A 132 2.20 -1.32 -9.08
C THR A 132 1.59 -1.77 -7.76
N ILE A 133 2.37 -1.72 -6.70
CA ILE A 133 2.00 -2.10 -5.34
C ILE A 133 1.67 -0.84 -4.56
N TYR A 134 0.47 -0.79 -4.01
CA TYR A 134 0.02 0.30 -3.15
C TYR A 134 -0.15 -0.20 -1.71
N LEU A 135 0.39 0.55 -0.76
CA LEU A 135 0.10 0.39 0.67
C LEU A 135 -0.72 1.57 1.15
N TYR A 136 -1.87 1.31 1.76
CA TYR A 136 -2.74 2.31 2.35
C TYR A 136 -2.86 2.10 3.86
N LYS A 137 -2.89 3.21 4.58
CA LYS A 137 -3.25 3.26 6.00
C LYS A 137 -4.72 2.87 6.18
N SER A 138 -5.09 2.47 7.39
CA SER A 138 -6.48 2.18 7.75
C SER A 138 -7.43 3.36 7.56
N SER A 139 -6.90 4.60 7.56
CA SER A 139 -7.66 5.81 7.24
C SER A 139 -7.95 6.01 5.74
N GLY A 140 -7.38 5.18 4.86
CA GLY A 140 -7.47 5.32 3.41
C GLY A 140 -6.37 6.21 2.80
N ALA A 141 -5.58 6.91 3.60
CA ALA A 141 -4.42 7.64 3.10
C ALA A 141 -3.34 6.69 2.57
N ARG A 142 -2.68 7.04 1.46
CA ARG A 142 -1.56 6.25 0.93
C ARG A 142 -0.36 6.33 1.88
N ALA A 143 0.17 5.18 2.24
CA ALA A 143 1.37 5.03 3.05
C ALA A 143 2.62 4.90 2.17
N ASP A 144 2.55 4.11 1.10
CA ASP A 144 3.65 3.86 0.19
C ASP A 144 3.15 3.36 -1.19
N VAL A 145 3.95 3.51 -2.24
CA VAL A 145 3.69 2.90 -3.55
C VAL A 145 4.98 2.66 -4.31
N HIS A 146 5.08 1.51 -4.94
CA HIS A 146 6.18 1.17 -5.84
C HIS A 146 5.64 0.53 -7.11
N SER A 147 6.21 0.91 -8.24
CA SER A 147 5.99 0.21 -9.51
C SER A 147 7.28 -0.46 -9.91
N TYR A 148 7.16 -1.59 -10.61
CA TYR A 148 8.31 -2.26 -11.17
C TYR A 148 8.02 -2.80 -12.57
N THR A 149 9.09 -3.03 -13.31
CA THR A 149 9.14 -3.93 -14.45
C THR A 149 10.29 -4.90 -14.23
N LYS A 150 10.09 -6.18 -14.58
CA LYS A 150 11.13 -7.21 -14.45
C LYS A 150 12.45 -6.78 -15.10
N SER A 151 12.38 -6.21 -16.30
CA SER A 151 13.57 -5.79 -17.04
C SER A 151 14.36 -4.64 -16.41
N ALA A 152 13.72 -3.74 -15.66
CA ALA A 152 14.38 -2.56 -15.10
C ALA A 152 14.84 -2.79 -13.65
N ASP A 153 14.05 -3.52 -12.87
CA ASP A 153 14.16 -3.53 -11.42
C ASP A 153 14.73 -4.85 -10.84
N ASP A 154 14.70 -5.94 -11.63
CA ASP A 154 15.17 -7.27 -11.23
C ASP A 154 16.36 -7.72 -12.10
N ARG A 155 17.50 -7.03 -11.94
CA ARG A 155 18.69 -7.23 -12.79
C ARG A 155 19.37 -8.58 -12.56
N ASP A 156 19.22 -9.19 -11.39
CA ASP A 156 19.77 -10.52 -11.09
C ASP A 156 18.79 -11.65 -11.43
N GLY A 157 17.54 -11.32 -11.75
CA GLY A 157 16.53 -12.25 -12.26
C GLY A 157 16.03 -13.21 -11.20
N ASN A 158 16.15 -12.85 -9.91
CA ASN A 158 15.79 -13.72 -8.81
C ASN A 158 14.30 -13.58 -8.41
N GLY A 159 13.56 -12.67 -9.06
CA GLY A 159 12.15 -12.41 -8.80
C GLY A 159 11.87 -11.54 -7.59
N TYR A 160 12.90 -10.94 -6.99
CA TYR A 160 12.83 -10.12 -5.78
C TYR A 160 13.37 -8.71 -6.01
N ILE A 161 12.59 -7.72 -5.61
CA ILE A 161 12.97 -6.30 -5.68
C ILE A 161 12.99 -5.71 -4.28
N SER A 162 14.05 -4.97 -3.97
CA SER A 162 14.18 -4.19 -2.73
C SER A 162 13.92 -2.72 -3.01
N TYR A 163 13.03 -2.09 -2.24
CA TYR A 163 12.68 -0.67 -2.40
C TYR A 163 13.28 0.19 -1.28
N HIS A 164 13.22 -0.28 -0.04
CA HIS A 164 13.72 0.44 1.12
C HIS A 164 14.67 -0.44 1.94
N GLY A 165 15.88 0.05 2.24
CA GLY A 165 16.88 -0.63 3.09
C GLY A 165 16.63 -0.40 4.58
#